data_AF-A0A485BP26-F1
#
_entry.id   AF-A0A485BP26-F1
#
_cell.length_a   1.000
_cell.length_b   1.000
_cell.length_c   1.000
_cell.angle_alpha   90.00
_cell.angle_beta   90.00
_cell.angle_gamma   90.00
#
_symmetry.space_group_name_H-M   'P 1'
#
loop_
_entity.id
_entity.type
_entity.pdbx_description
1 polymer ?
#
loop_
_entity_poly.entity_id
_entity_poly.type
_entity_poly.pdbx_seq_one_letter_code
_entity_poly.pdbx_strand_id
1 'polypeptide(L)'
;MRQLVIIGNGMAATRLAETLVATAPGAFAITIIGDEPHPAYNRIQLSPVLGGEKAFAQTLLHPAQWYAEHGITLCCGETALMVDTTARRVRTTQRELAWDELVFACGSTAFLPPLAGIDLPHVQAFRSIKDVDAILALAGDTVVIGGGVLGV
;
A
#
# COMPACT_ATOMS: atom_id res chain seq x y z
N MET A 1 -19.61 -17.49 6.57
CA MET A 1 -18.36 -16.75 6.34
C MET A 1 -18.72 -15.28 6.21
N ARG A 2 -18.13 -14.39 7.02
CA ARG A 2 -18.41 -12.94 7.00
C ARG A 2 -17.61 -12.24 5.91
N GLN A 3 -18.17 -11.26 5.23
CA GLN A 3 -17.46 -10.43 4.25
C GLN A 3 -16.57 -9.41 4.98
N LEU A 4 -15.25 -9.56 4.86
CA LEU A 4 -14.27 -8.62 5.41
C LEU A 4 -13.63 -7.84 4.26
N VAL A 5 -13.83 -6.52 4.27
CA VAL A 5 -13.14 -5.60 3.35
C VAL A 5 -12.04 -4.87 4.10
N ILE A 6 -10.83 -4.89 3.55
CA ILE A 6 -9.66 -4.18 4.07
C ILE A 6 -9.26 -3.11 3.05
N ILE A 7 -9.33 -1.84 3.43
CA ILE A 7 -8.91 -0.70 2.59
C ILE A 7 -7.45 -0.37 2.89
N GLY A 8 -6.57 -0.61 1.92
CA GLY A 8 -5.12 -0.45 2.03
C GLY A 8 -4.41 -1.80 1.95
N ASN A 9 -3.39 -1.89 1.08
CA ASN A 9 -2.64 -3.11 0.80
C ASN A 9 -1.18 -3.01 1.28
N GLY A 10 -0.99 -2.66 2.55
CA GLY A 10 0.34 -2.54 3.17
C GLY A 10 0.61 -3.64 4.20
N MET A 11 1.78 -3.56 4.86
CA MET A 11 2.20 -4.53 5.89
C MET A 11 1.15 -4.79 6.98
N ALA A 12 0.36 -3.77 7.37
CA ALA A 12 -0.71 -3.93 8.35
C ALA A 12 -1.84 -4.85 7.86
N ALA A 13 -2.29 -4.65 6.61
CA ALA A 13 -3.33 -5.47 5.98
C ALA A 13 -2.85 -6.90 5.77
N THR A 14 -1.61 -7.07 5.29
CA THR A 14 -0.99 -8.38 5.14
C THR A 14 -0.91 -9.12 6.47
N ARG A 15 -0.44 -8.43 7.53
CA ARG A 15 -0.33 -9.05 8.86
C ARG A 15 -1.68 -9.46 9.43
N LEU A 16 -2.71 -8.65 9.22
CA LEU A 16 -4.08 -9.00 9.59
C LEU A 16 -4.55 -10.25 8.84
N ALA A 17 -4.36 -10.29 7.51
CA ALA A 17 -4.75 -11.43 6.69
C ALA A 17 -4.04 -12.73 7.11
N GLU A 18 -2.72 -12.69 7.30
CA GLU A 18 -1.93 -13.82 7.83
C GLU A 18 -2.50 -14.34 9.16
N THR A 19 -2.81 -13.41 10.08
CA THR A 19 -3.30 -13.76 11.41
C THR A 19 -4.68 -14.41 11.32
N LEU A 20 -5.57 -13.88 10.49
CA LEU A 20 -6.92 -14.43 10.30
C LEU A 20 -6.88 -15.79 9.62
N VAL A 21 -6.00 -15.97 8.63
CA VAL A 21 -5.76 -17.27 7.99
C VAL A 21 -5.30 -18.31 9.01
N ALA A 22 -4.37 -17.95 9.89
CA ALA A 22 -3.81 -18.86 10.88
C ALA A 22 -4.76 -19.17 12.06
N THR A 23 -5.56 -18.19 12.49
CA THR A 23 -6.31 -18.28 13.76
C THR A 23 -7.82 -18.45 13.58
N ALA A 24 -8.36 -18.07 12.43
CA ALA A 24 -9.79 -18.10 12.14
C ALA A 24 -10.08 -18.61 10.71
N PRO A 25 -9.55 -19.78 10.31
CA PRO A 25 -9.73 -20.32 8.96
C PRO A 25 -11.22 -20.48 8.64
N GLY A 26 -11.65 -19.96 7.48
CA GLY A 26 -13.03 -20.03 7.02
C GLY A 26 -14.00 -19.04 7.68
N ALA A 27 -13.56 -18.23 8.65
CA ALA A 27 -14.42 -17.24 9.30
C ALA A 27 -14.78 -16.06 8.38
N PHE A 28 -13.85 -15.67 7.51
CA PHE A 28 -13.95 -14.47 6.67
C PHE A 28 -13.71 -14.75 5.18
N ALA A 29 -14.48 -14.07 4.33
CA ALA A 29 -14.21 -13.89 2.92
C ALA A 29 -13.47 -12.54 2.81
N ILE A 30 -12.16 -12.60 2.61
CA ILE A 30 -11.29 -11.41 2.72
C ILE A 30 -11.12 -10.77 1.35
N THR A 31 -11.42 -9.47 1.27
CA THR A 31 -11.10 -8.62 0.12
C THR A 31 -10.16 -7.50 0.55
N ILE A 32 -8.98 -7.42 -0.05
CA ILE A 32 -7.99 -6.36 0.21
C ILE A 32 -7.95 -5.43 -0.99
N ILE A 33 -8.14 -4.13 -0.75
CA ILE A 33 -8.13 -3.08 -1.78
C ILE A 33 -6.82 -2.30 -1.65
N GLY A 34 -6.08 -2.15 -2.75
CA GLY A 34 -4.85 -1.37 -2.82
C GLY A 34 -4.80 -0.51 -4.06
N ASP A 35 -4.49 0.77 -3.90
CA ASP A 35 -4.36 1.75 -4.98
C ASP A 35 -3.06 1.58 -5.79
N GLU A 36 -2.02 0.96 -5.21
CA GLU A 36 -0.81 0.58 -5.93
C GLU A 36 -1.04 -0.69 -6.80
N PRO A 37 -0.47 -0.77 -8.02
CA PRO A 37 -0.71 -1.89 -8.95
C PRO A 37 0.13 -3.15 -8.64
N HIS A 38 0.47 -3.36 -7.36
CA HIS A 38 1.37 -4.44 -6.91
C HIS A 38 0.85 -5.08 -5.62
N PRO A 39 1.23 -6.35 -5.32
CA PRO A 39 1.06 -6.93 -3.99
C PRO A 39 1.78 -6.12 -2.91
N ALA A 40 1.38 -6.32 -1.66
CA ALA A 40 2.00 -5.65 -0.53
C ALA A 40 3.49 -5.96 -0.43
N TYR A 41 4.28 -4.95 -0.09
CA TYR A 41 5.73 -5.03 0.02
C TYR A 41 6.22 -4.37 1.31
N ASN A 42 7.44 -4.75 1.75
CA ASN A 42 8.09 -4.14 2.88
C ASN A 42 8.64 -2.77 2.49
N ARG A 43 7.87 -1.72 2.80
CA ARG A 43 8.22 -0.33 2.47
C ARG A 43 9.53 0.15 3.11
N ILE A 44 9.98 -0.45 4.21
CA ILE A 44 11.28 -0.13 4.84
C ILE A 44 12.44 -0.49 3.89
N GLN A 45 12.23 -1.48 3.02
CA GLN A 45 13.25 -1.92 2.07
C GLN A 45 13.31 -1.07 0.79
N LEU A 46 12.56 0.04 0.69
CA LEU A 46 12.68 0.93 -0.46
C LEU A 46 14.00 1.69 -0.49
N SER A 47 14.67 1.97 0.64
CA SER A 47 15.98 2.65 0.62
C SER A 47 17.07 1.80 -0.07
N PRO A 48 17.23 0.50 0.26
CA PRO A 48 18.10 -0.39 -0.53
C PRO A 48 17.69 -0.55 -2.00
N VAL A 49 16.39 -0.42 -2.33
CA VAL A 49 15.94 -0.43 -3.73
C VAL A 49 16.39 0.85 -4.45
N LEU A 50 16.21 2.01 -3.82
CA LEU A 50 16.67 3.29 -4.35
C LEU A 50 18.20 3.31 -4.53
N GLY A 51 18.95 2.72 -3.59
CA GLY A 51 20.41 2.57 -3.68
C GLY A 51 20.89 1.52 -4.69
N GLY A 52 19.99 0.77 -5.33
CA GLY A 52 20.34 -0.30 -6.28
C GLY A 52 20.87 -1.58 -5.65
N GLU A 53 20.86 -1.68 -4.32
CA GLU A 53 21.32 -2.87 -3.56
C GLU A 53 20.30 -4.02 -3.62
N LYS A 54 19.03 -3.70 -3.90
CA LYS A 54 17.93 -4.67 -3.87
C LYS A 54 16.95 -4.46 -5.03
N ALA A 55 16.44 -5.55 -5.58
CA ALA A 55 15.35 -5.47 -6.56
C ALA A 55 13.99 -5.33 -5.84
N PHE A 56 13.07 -4.53 -6.40
CA PHE A 56 11.73 -4.33 -5.83
C PHE A 56 10.98 -5.65 -5.57
N ALA A 57 11.08 -6.62 -6.48
CA ALA A 57 10.44 -7.93 -6.34
C ALA A 57 10.87 -8.68 -5.06
N GLN A 58 12.08 -8.43 -4.54
CA GLN A 58 12.59 -9.03 -3.30
C GLN A 58 12.04 -8.34 -2.04
N THR A 59 11.22 -7.31 -2.19
CA THR A 59 10.55 -6.59 -1.09
C THR A 59 9.11 -7.05 -0.91
N LEU A 60 8.53 -7.79 -1.85
CA LEU A 60 7.17 -8.31 -1.76
C LEU A 60 7.03 -9.20 -0.51
N LEU A 61 5.96 -9.00 0.25
CA LEU A 61 5.71 -9.76 1.49
C LEU A 61 5.24 -11.18 1.19
N HIS A 62 4.40 -11.31 0.16
CA HIS A 62 3.91 -12.58 -0.36
C HIS A 62 3.79 -12.52 -1.87
N PRO A 63 4.01 -13.65 -2.57
CA PRO A 63 3.67 -13.76 -3.99
C PRO A 63 2.15 -13.66 -4.18
N ALA A 64 1.70 -13.23 -5.36
CA ALA A 64 0.27 -13.14 -5.68
C ALA A 64 -0.48 -14.48 -5.46
N GLN A 65 0.20 -15.60 -5.69
CA GLN A 65 -0.33 -16.95 -5.50
C GLN A 65 -0.74 -17.24 -4.05
N TRP A 66 -0.02 -16.71 -3.05
CA TRP A 66 -0.35 -16.92 -1.64
C TRP A 66 -1.76 -16.41 -1.31
N TYR A 67 -2.16 -15.27 -1.88
CA TYR A 67 -3.49 -14.71 -1.67
C TYR A 67 -4.57 -15.64 -2.23
N ALA A 68 -4.36 -16.16 -3.45
CA ALA A 68 -5.29 -17.09 -4.09
C ALA A 68 -5.43 -18.41 -3.32
N GLU A 69 -4.30 -18.97 -2.83
CA GLU A 69 -4.27 -20.22 -2.04
C GLU A 69 -5.06 -20.10 -0.73
N HIS A 70 -5.14 -18.91 -0.15
CA HIS A 70 -5.88 -18.64 1.08
C HIS A 70 -7.27 -18.03 0.85
N GLY A 71 -7.74 -18.00 -0.39
CA GLY A 71 -9.06 -17.45 -0.73
C GLY A 71 -9.20 -15.94 -0.49
N ILE A 72 -8.09 -15.20 -0.53
CA ILE A 72 -8.05 -13.75 -0.37
C ILE A 72 -8.18 -13.10 -1.75
N THR A 73 -9.19 -12.25 -1.91
CA THR A 73 -9.35 -11.43 -3.11
C THR A 73 -8.48 -10.18 -2.98
N LEU A 74 -7.39 -10.12 -3.75
CA LEU A 74 -6.49 -8.98 -3.79
C LEU A 74 -6.80 -8.07 -4.98
N CYS A 75 -7.07 -6.80 -4.71
CA CYS A 75 -7.49 -5.80 -5.70
C CYS A 75 -6.39 -4.74 -5.84
N CYS A 76 -5.37 -5.04 -6.65
CA CYS A 76 -4.28 -4.10 -6.93
C CYS A 76 -4.70 -3.05 -7.97
N GLY A 77 -4.25 -1.81 -7.80
CA GLY A 77 -4.63 -0.69 -8.68
C GLY A 77 -6.09 -0.24 -8.53
N GLU A 78 -6.76 -0.64 -7.45
CA GLU A 78 -8.16 -0.28 -7.16
C GLU A 78 -8.20 0.68 -5.96
N THR A 79 -8.74 1.87 -6.15
CA THR A 79 -8.81 2.90 -5.10
C THR A 79 -10.20 2.90 -4.47
N ALA A 80 -10.29 2.81 -3.14
CA ALA A 80 -11.52 3.08 -2.42
C ALA A 80 -11.82 4.58 -2.42
N LEU A 81 -12.98 4.98 -2.95
CA LEU A 81 -13.38 6.38 -3.12
C LEU A 81 -14.31 6.85 -2.02
N MET A 82 -15.15 5.97 -1.49
CA MET A 82 -16.18 6.32 -0.52
C MET A 82 -16.59 5.11 0.30
N VAL A 83 -16.87 5.33 1.58
CA VAL A 83 -17.44 4.33 2.49
C VAL A 83 -18.78 4.85 2.96
N ASP A 84 -19.84 4.11 2.67
CA ASP A 84 -21.17 4.32 3.23
C ASP A 84 -21.35 3.35 4.40
N THR A 85 -21.35 3.87 5.62
CA THR A 85 -21.52 3.09 6.84
C THR A 85 -22.98 2.72 7.13
N THR A 86 -23.94 3.43 6.53
CA THR A 86 -25.38 3.15 6.67
C THR A 86 -25.75 1.98 5.78
N ALA A 87 -25.38 2.04 4.51
CA ALA A 87 -25.61 0.96 3.54
C ALA A 87 -24.60 -0.19 3.68
N ARG A 88 -23.53 0.01 4.47
CA ARG A 88 -22.38 -0.90 4.62
C ARG A 88 -21.75 -1.28 3.29
N ARG A 89 -21.36 -0.26 2.53
CA ARG A 89 -20.72 -0.43 1.21
C ARG A 89 -19.48 0.42 1.05
N VAL A 90 -18.49 -0.12 0.33
CA VAL A 90 -17.32 0.60 -0.16
C VAL A 90 -17.46 0.76 -1.66
N ARG A 91 -17.43 2.01 -2.14
CA ARG A 91 -17.34 2.32 -3.56
C ARG A 91 -15.88 2.50 -3.94
N THR A 92 -15.43 1.80 -4.97
CA THR A 92 -14.08 1.89 -5.50
C THR A 92 -14.09 2.48 -6.91
N THR A 93 -12.91 2.63 -7.52
CA THR A 93 -12.78 3.01 -8.93
C THR A 93 -13.36 1.97 -9.90
N GLN A 94 -13.59 0.73 -9.45
CA GLN A 94 -14.02 -0.37 -10.33
C GLN A 94 -15.42 -0.88 -10.01
N ARG A 95 -15.85 -0.83 -8.74
CA ARG A 95 -17.07 -1.52 -8.28
C ARG A 95 -17.54 -1.02 -6.93
N GLU A 96 -18.62 -1.63 -6.45
CA GLU A 96 -19.14 -1.45 -5.10
C GLU A 96 -19.11 -2.78 -4.35
N LEU A 97 -18.62 -2.77 -3.11
CA LEU A 97 -18.43 -3.95 -2.28
C LEU A 97 -19.24 -3.80 -0.99
N ALA A 98 -20.12 -4.75 -0.71
CA ALA A 98 -20.77 -4.87 0.59
C ALA A 98 -19.83 -5.52 1.61
N TRP A 99 -19.99 -5.18 2.88
CA TRP A 99 -19.16 -5.73 3.96
C TRP A 99 -19.96 -6.01 5.22
N ASP A 100 -19.55 -7.05 5.95
CA ASP A 100 -19.97 -7.31 7.33
C ASP A 100 -19.00 -6.63 8.29
N GLU A 101 -17.71 -6.66 7.97
CA GLU A 101 -16.61 -6.05 8.71
C GLU A 101 -15.75 -5.22 7.77
N LEU A 102 -15.32 -4.03 8.22
CA LEU A 102 -14.51 -3.10 7.45
C LEU A 102 -13.27 -2.68 8.25
N VAL A 103 -12.10 -2.75 7.62
CA VAL A 103 -10.83 -2.31 8.22
C VAL A 103 -10.17 -1.26 7.35
N PHE A 104 -9.79 -0.14 7.95
CA PHE A 104 -8.93 0.86 7.32
C PHE A 104 -7.46 0.58 7.67
N ALA A 105 -6.69 0.21 6.65
CA ALA A 105 -5.26 -0.05 6.69
C ALA A 105 -4.48 0.84 5.68
N CYS A 106 -4.97 2.07 5.45
CA CYS A 106 -4.49 2.97 4.39
C CYS A 106 -3.09 3.57 4.64
N GLY A 107 -2.50 3.32 5.80
CA GLY A 107 -1.18 3.86 6.14
C GLY A 107 -1.19 5.39 6.28
N SER A 108 -0.21 6.05 5.67
CA SER A 108 -0.01 7.50 5.78
C SER A 108 0.68 8.04 4.53
N THR A 109 0.48 9.32 4.25
CA THR A 109 1.10 10.06 3.15
C THR A 109 2.37 10.77 3.60
N ALA A 110 3.27 11.07 2.66
CA ALA A 110 4.42 11.93 2.95
C ALA A 110 3.95 13.36 3.24
N PHE A 111 4.55 14.00 4.24
CA PHE A 111 4.32 15.41 4.52
C PHE A 111 5.29 16.25 3.69
N LEU A 112 4.75 17.14 2.86
CA LEU A 112 5.52 18.14 2.13
C LEU A 112 5.37 19.50 2.84
N PRO A 113 6.47 20.12 3.31
CA PRO A 113 6.39 21.39 4.01
C PRO A 113 5.91 22.52 3.07
N PRO A 114 5.12 23.49 3.57
CA PRO A 114 4.56 24.57 2.75
C PRO A 114 5.64 25.61 2.41
N LEU A 115 6.46 25.31 1.42
CA LEU A 115 7.58 26.14 0.96
C LEU A 115 7.38 26.54 -0.50
N ALA A 116 7.87 27.73 -0.86
CA ALA A 116 7.90 28.14 -2.26
C ALA A 116 8.72 27.15 -3.09
N GLY A 117 8.15 26.66 -4.19
CA GLY A 117 8.78 25.67 -5.06
C GLY A 117 8.60 24.21 -4.64
N ILE A 118 7.81 23.91 -3.60
CA ILE A 118 7.58 22.51 -3.17
C ILE A 118 6.91 21.64 -4.25
N ASP A 119 6.14 22.25 -5.15
CA ASP A 119 5.43 21.56 -6.24
C ASP A 119 6.26 21.47 -7.54
N LEU A 120 7.54 21.86 -7.51
CA LEU A 120 8.41 21.76 -8.69
C LEU A 120 8.64 20.29 -9.07
N PRO A 121 8.71 19.93 -10.38
CA PRO A 121 8.76 18.53 -10.81
C PRO A 121 9.95 17.70 -10.29
N HIS A 122 11.03 18.33 -9.84
CA HIS A 122 12.20 17.65 -9.28
C HIS A 122 12.13 17.49 -7.76
N VAL A 123 11.11 18.03 -7.11
CA VAL A 123 10.85 17.83 -5.68
C VAL A 123 10.02 16.57 -5.53
N GLN A 124 10.62 15.52 -4.99
CA GLN A 124 10.00 14.21 -4.85
C GLN A 124 9.82 13.85 -3.37
N ALA A 125 8.68 13.25 -3.05
CA ALA A 125 8.53 12.53 -1.80
C ALA A 125 9.28 11.18 -1.87
N PHE A 126 9.41 10.49 -0.74
CA PHE A 126 9.95 9.14 -0.69
C PHE A 126 9.06 8.25 0.18
N ARG A 127 8.11 7.54 -0.45
CA ARG A 127 7.12 6.73 0.26
C ARG A 127 6.74 5.43 -0.45
N SER A 128 6.60 5.47 -1.76
CA SER A 128 6.12 4.37 -2.61
C SER A 128 7.17 3.95 -3.63
N ILE A 129 6.97 2.81 -4.28
CA ILE A 129 7.84 2.41 -5.41
C ILE A 129 7.76 3.42 -6.56
N LYS A 130 6.58 4.02 -6.78
CA LYS A 130 6.41 5.11 -7.75
C LYS A 130 7.31 6.31 -7.44
N ASP A 131 7.49 6.63 -6.16
CA ASP A 131 8.38 7.71 -5.75
C ASP A 131 9.85 7.37 -6.01
N VAL A 132 10.25 6.11 -5.76
CA VAL A 132 11.59 5.61 -6.10
C VAL A 132 11.84 5.78 -7.61
N ASP A 133 10.91 5.32 -8.43
CA ASP A 133 11.01 5.43 -9.89
C ASP A 133 11.11 6.89 -10.35
N ALA A 134 10.34 7.79 -9.71
CA ALA A 134 10.37 9.22 -10.00
C ALA A 134 11.72 9.85 -9.61
N ILE A 135 12.30 9.47 -8.47
CA ILE A 135 13.63 9.94 -8.03
C ILE A 135 14.71 9.44 -8.99
N LEU A 136 14.70 8.16 -9.36
CA LEU A 136 15.69 7.56 -10.26
C LEU A 136 15.64 8.12 -11.69
N ALA A 137 14.50 8.71 -12.09
CA ALA A 137 14.36 9.40 -13.36
C ALA A 137 14.99 10.81 -13.38
N LEU A 138 15.34 11.38 -12.22
CA LEU A 138 16.02 12.66 -12.11
C LEU A 138 17.54 12.51 -12.25
N ALA A 139 18.20 13.57 -12.71
CA ALA A 139 19.65 13.62 -12.85
C ALA A 139 20.21 14.86 -12.13
N GLY A 140 21.47 14.76 -11.71
CA GLY A 140 22.20 15.83 -11.05
C GLY A 140 22.40 15.60 -9.55
N ASP A 141 22.84 16.65 -8.87
CA ASP A 141 23.07 16.60 -7.42
C ASP A 141 21.76 16.53 -6.65
N THR A 142 21.73 15.72 -5.59
CA THR A 142 20.53 15.49 -4.77
C THR A 142 20.69 16.17 -3.41
N VAL A 143 19.63 16.83 -2.96
CA VAL A 143 19.52 17.38 -1.61
C VAL A 143 18.37 16.68 -0.87
N VAL A 144 18.64 16.22 0.35
CA VAL A 144 17.61 15.62 1.22
C VAL A 144 17.14 16.66 2.23
N ILE A 145 15.83 16.92 2.25
CA ILE A 145 15.20 17.83 3.23
C ILE A 145 14.62 16.97 4.37
N GLY A 146 15.37 16.87 5.46
CA GLY A 146 14.97 16.20 6.70
C GLY A 146 15.97 15.14 7.15
N GLY A 147 16.61 15.35 8.31
CA GLY A 147 17.61 14.42 8.89
C GLY A 147 17.03 13.33 9.78
N GLY A 148 15.82 12.85 9.47
CA GLY A 148 15.21 11.72 10.20
C GLY A 148 15.75 10.38 9.72
N VAL A 149 15.27 9.28 10.30
CA VAL A 149 15.73 7.90 9.98
C VAL A 149 15.58 7.48 8.52
N LEU A 150 14.72 8.16 7.75
CA LEU A 150 14.56 7.91 6.31
C LEU A 150 15.48 8.78 5.44
N GLY A 151 15.92 9.92 5.95
CA GLY A 151 16.72 10.89 5.21
C GLY A 151 18.23 10.74 5.40
N VAL A 152 18.65 9.86 6.31
CA VAL A 152 20.04 9.49 6.60
C VAL A 152 20.26 8.05 6.15
#